data_AF-A0A1F7LC42-F1
#
_entry.id   AF-A0A1F7LC42-F1
#
_cell.length_a   1.000
_cell.length_b   1.000
_cell.length_c   1.000
_cell.angle_alpha   90.00
_cell.angle_beta   90.00
_cell.angle_gamma   90.00
#
_symmetry.space_group_name_H-M   'P 1'
#
loop_
_entity.id
_entity.type
_entity.pdbx_description
1 polymer ?
#
loop_
_entity_poly.entity_id
_entity_poly.type
_entity_poly.pdbx_seq_one_letter_code
_entity_poly.pdbx_strand_id
1 'polypeptide(L)' 'MRTTIEIKPEHRASLLALAARRGQKGFSQLVTEALEAYLKAQQGRGGARKRALMLKGALRPKEAESLRASTAEIRRSWR' A
#
# COMPACT_ATOMS: atom_id res chain seq x y z
N MET A 1 22.68 7.47 -7.08
CA MET A 1 22.81 7.44 -8.56
C MET A 1 22.13 8.68 -9.14
N ARG A 2 22.70 9.30 -10.18
CA ARG A 2 22.03 10.41 -10.89
C ARG A 2 21.21 9.83 -12.03
N THR A 3 19.91 10.11 -12.04
CA THR A 3 18.98 9.67 -13.08
C THR A 3 18.18 10.87 -13.53
N THR A 4 18.13 11.09 -14.84
CA THR A 4 17.27 12.11 -15.44
C THR A 4 15.90 11.50 -15.68
N ILE A 5 14.85 12.17 -15.24
CA ILE A 5 13.47 11.75 -15.44
C ILE A 5 12.68 12.92 -16.05
N GLU A 6 11.78 12.59 -16.97
CA GLU A 6 10.86 13.57 -17.53
C GLU A 6 9.69 13.78 -16.56
N ILE A 7 9.41 15.04 -16.24
CA ILE A 7 8.24 15.44 -15.45
C ILE A 7 7.59 16.65 -16.11
N LYS A 8 6.27 16.75 -15.98
CA LYS A 8 5.55 17.91 -16.51
C LYS A 8 5.97 19.20 -15.79
N PRO A 9 5.96 20.36 -16.45
CA PRO A 9 6.32 21.64 -15.84
C PRO A 9 5.53 21.96 -14.57
N GLU A 10 4.26 21.57 -14.51
CA GLU A 10 3.36 21.82 -13.38
C GLU A 10 3.78 21.00 -12.15
N HIS A 11 4.26 19.77 -12.37
CA HIS A 11 4.80 18.93 -11.29
C HIS A 11 6.09 19.52 -10.72
N ARG A 12 6.98 20.02 -11.59
CA ARG A 12 8.21 20.71 -11.15
C ARG A 12 7.89 21.94 -10.31
N ALA A 13 6.94 22.77 -10.75
CA ALA A 13 6.50 23.95 -10.00
C ALA A 13 5.92 23.58 -8.63
N SER A 14 5.07 22.54 -8.59
CA SER A 14 4.46 22.05 -7.35
C SER A 14 5.50 21.51 -6.37
N LEU A 15 6.49 20.76 -6.86
CA LEU A 15 7.59 20.22 -6.06
C LEU A 15 8.48 21.33 -5.49
N LEU A 16 8.77 22.37 -6.28
CA LEU A 16 9.53 23.54 -5.80
C LEU A 16 8.77 24.32 -4.73
N ALA A 17 7.47 24.56 -4.93
CA ALA A 17 6.64 25.23 -3.93
C ALA A 17 6.58 24.42 -2.62
N LEU A 18 6.45 23.09 -2.70
CA LEU A 18 6.45 22.22 -1.53
C LEU A 18 7.80 22.20 -0.82
N ALA A 19 8.91 22.17 -1.55
CA ALA A 19 10.25 22.22 -0.99
C ALA A 19 10.50 23.54 -0.23
N ALA A 20 10.09 24.66 -0.83
CA ALA A 20 10.20 25.98 -0.21
C ALA A 20 9.40 26.06 1.10
N ARG A 21 8.16 25.54 1.11
CA ARG A 21 7.32 25.47 2.33
C ARG A 21 7.94 24.61 3.43
N ARG A 22 8.75 23.61 3.07
CA ARG A 22 9.48 22.74 4.02
C ARG A 22 10.88 23.25 4.36
N GLY A 23 11.28 24.44 3.89
CA GLY A 23 12.61 25.01 4.14
C GLY A 23 13.76 24.24 3.48
N GLN A 24 13.48 23.46 2.45
CA GLN A 24 14.49 22.68 1.73
C GLN A 24 15.04 23.45 0.52
N LYS A 25 16.35 23.31 0.27
CA LYS A 25 17.04 23.96 -0.88
C LYS A 25 16.61 23.44 -2.25
N GLY A 26 15.84 22.36 -2.33
CA GLY A 26 15.35 21.76 -3.57
C GLY A 26 14.38 20.62 -3.31
N PHE A 27 13.86 20.00 -4.38
CA PHE A 27 12.83 18.96 -4.28
C PHE A 27 13.38 17.53 -4.34
N SER A 28 14.71 17.32 -4.33
CA SER A 28 15.30 15.98 -4.42
C SER A 28 14.86 15.07 -3.27
N GLN A 29 14.82 15.57 -2.04
CA GLN A 29 14.37 14.80 -0.89
C GLN A 29 12.88 14.45 -0.97
N LEU A 30 12.04 15.37 -1.47
CA LEU A 30 10.63 15.09 -1.77
C LEU A 30 10.45 13.98 -2.81
N VAL A 31 11.29 13.95 -3.84
CA VAL A 31 11.27 12.88 -4.85
C VAL A 31 11.66 11.54 -4.23
N THR A 32 12.69 11.52 -3.37
CA THR A 32 13.07 10.31 -2.63
C THR A 32 11.93 9.82 -1.75
N GLU A 33 11.32 10.69 -0.94
CA GLU A 33 10.16 10.36 -0.11
C GLU A 33 8.99 9.80 -0.94
N ALA A 34 8.69 10.42 -2.08
CA ALA A 34 7.62 9.98 -2.96
C ALA A 34 7.90 8.59 -3.56
N LEU A 35 9.14 8.32 -3.97
CA LEU A 35 9.56 7.02 -4.49
C LEU A 35 9.46 5.93 -3.43
N GLU A 36 9.93 6.19 -2.21
CA GLU A 36 9.82 5.24 -1.10
C GLU A 36 8.36 4.94 -0.76
N ALA A 37 7.52 5.97 -0.65
CA ALA A 37 6.09 5.82 -0.39
C ALA A 37 5.40 5.00 -1.48
N TYR A 38 5.70 5.28 -2.76
CA TYR A 38 5.14 4.56 -3.90
C TYR A 38 5.56 3.08 -3.90
N LEU A 39 6.85 2.80 -3.73
CA LEU A 39 7.37 1.42 -3.73
C LEU A 39 6.81 0.62 -2.55
N LYS A 40 6.75 1.21 -1.36
CA LYS A 40 6.15 0.59 -0.18
C LYS A 40 4.67 0.28 -0.39
N ALA A 41 3.91 1.20 -0.97
CA ALA A 41 2.51 0.99 -1.31
C ALA A 41 2.35 -0.15 -2.34
N GLN A 42 3.23 -0.22 -3.34
CA GLN A 42 3.18 -1.25 -4.37
C GLN A 42 3.51 -2.65 -3.83
N GLN A 43 4.51 -2.76 -2.95
CA GLN A 43 4.82 -4.01 -2.24
C GLN A 43 3.66 -4.47 -1.37
N GLY A 44 3.01 -3.54 -0.65
CA GLY A 44 1.83 -3.84 0.17
C GLY A 44 0.65 -4.37 -0.65
N ARG A 45 0.35 -3.75 -1.79
CA ARG A 45 -0.75 -4.15 -2.68
C ARG A 45 -0.52 -5.52 -3.32
N GLY A 46 0.69 -5.77 -3.82
CA GLY A 46 1.05 -7.06 -4.42
C GLY A 46 1.02 -8.21 -3.40
N GLY A 47 1.60 -7.99 -2.22
CA GLY A 47 1.64 -8.98 -1.14
C GLY A 47 0.25 -9.32 -0.58
N ALA A 48 -0.56 -8.31 -0.28
CA ALA A 48 -1.91 -8.54 0.24
C ALA A 48 -2.80 -9.27 -0.77
N ARG A 49 -2.78 -8.85 -2.05
CA ARG A 49 -3.55 -9.52 -3.11
C ARG A 49 -3.08 -10.95 -3.33
N LYS A 50 -1.77 -11.19 -3.38
CA LYS A 50 -1.22 -12.55 -3.54
C LYS A 50 -1.60 -13.46 -2.36
N ARG A 51 -1.49 -12.97 -1.12
CA ARG A 51 -1.94 -13.71 0.08
C ARG A 51 -3.45 -14.00 0.03
N ALA A 52 -4.27 -13.01 -0.32
CA ALA A 52 -5.71 -13.20 -0.44
C ALA A 52 -6.07 -14.24 -1.52
N LEU A 53 -5.37 -14.24 -2.66
CA LEU A 53 -5.54 -15.26 -3.70
C LEU A 53 -5.11 -16.65 -3.23
N MET A 54 -4.03 -16.77 -2.45
CA MET A 54 -3.59 -18.05 -1.88
C MET A 54 -4.59 -18.62 -0.85
N LEU A 55 -5.36 -17.77 -0.18
CA LEU A 55 -6.42 -18.23 0.74
C LEU A 55 -7.63 -18.81 0.00
N LYS A 56 -7.83 -18.48 -1.28
CA LYS A 56 -8.96 -18.99 -2.06
C LYS A 56 -8.78 -20.49 -2.30
N GLY A 57 -9.62 -21.30 -1.65
CA GLY A 57 -9.56 -22.76 -1.75
C GLY A 57 -8.57 -23.43 -0.80
N ALA A 58 -7.98 -22.68 0.14
CA ALA A 58 -7.06 -23.24 1.13
C ALA A 58 -7.73 -24.13 2.19
N LEU A 59 -9.05 -23.99 2.39
CA LEU A 59 -9.81 -24.83 3.32
C LEU A 59 -10.49 -25.98 2.58
N ARG A 60 -10.33 -27.20 3.10
CA ARG A 60 -11.16 -28.33 2.68
C ARG A 60 -12.61 -28.11 3.09
N PRO A 61 -13.60 -28.73 2.42
CA PRO A 61 -15.01 -28.51 2.72
C PRO A 61 -15.38 -28.68 4.20
N LYS A 62 -14.83 -29.70 4.88
CA LYS A 62 -15.04 -29.95 6.31
C LYS A 62 -14.46 -28.85 7.21
N GLU A 63 -13.31 -28.30 6.85
CA GLU A 63 -12.65 -27.23 7.60
C GLU A 63 -13.40 -25.90 7.44
N ALA A 64 -13.88 -25.63 6.21
CA ALA A 64 -14.72 -24.48 5.94
C ALA A 64 -16.03 -24.52 6.74
N GLU A 65 -16.66 -25.69 6.84
CA GLU A 65 -17.90 -25.85 7.59
C GLU A 65 -17.70 -25.71 9.10
N SER A 66 -16.65 -26.31 9.65
CA SER A 66 -16.28 -26.16 11.06
C SER A 66 -16.01 -24.69 11.42
N LEU A 67 -15.27 -23.97 10.56
CA LEU A 67 -15.00 -22.55 10.75
C LEU A 67 -16.27 -21.70 10.69
N ARG A 68 -17.22 -22.01 9.79
CA ARG A 68 -18.51 -21.31 9.72
C ARG A 68 -19.33 -21.54 10.98
N ALA A 69 -19.40 -22.78 11.47
CA ALA A 69 -20.16 -23.13 12.66
C ALA A 69 -19.65 -22.38 13.90
N SER A 70 -18.33 -22.40 14.13
CA SER A 70 -17.71 -21.71 15.27
C SER A 70 -17.85 -20.19 15.19
N THR A 71 -17.68 -19.61 13.99
CA THR A 71 -17.87 -18.17 13.79
C THR A 71 -19.32 -17.75 14.02
N ALA A 72 -20.29 -18.58 13.62
CA ALA A 72 -21.71 -18.32 13.84
C ALA A 72 -22.10 -18.41 15.31
N GLU A 73 -21.47 -19.29 16.08
CA GLU A 73 -21.65 -19.37 17.53
C GLU A 73 -21.11 -18.13 18.25
N ILE A 74 -19.89 -17.70 17.92
CA ILE A 74 -19.29 -16.47 18.47
C ILE A 74 -20.15 -15.24 18.10
N ARG A 75 -20.64 -15.15 16.86
CA ARG A 75 -21.52 -14.04 16.45
C ARG A 75 -22.83 -13.98 17.23
N ARG A 76 -23.38 -15.12 17.66
CA ARG A 76 -24.62 -15.16 18.44
C ARG A 76 -24.41 -14.65 19.87
N SER A 77 -23.22 -14.81 20.42
CA SER A 77 -22.87 -14.32 21.76
C SER A 77 -22.20 -12.94 21.74
N TRP A 78 -21.98 -12.36 20.56
CA TRP A 78 -21.42 -11.02 20.43
C TRP A 78 -22.48 -9.97 20.71
N ARG A 79 -22.31 -9.27 21.83
CA ARG A 79 -23.12 -8.17 22.31
C ARG A 79 -22.35 -6.87 22.16
#